data_AF-A0AAJ0GNK8-F1
#
_entry.id   AF-A0AAJ0GNK8-F1
#
_cell.length_a   1.000
_cell.length_b   1.000
_cell.length_c   1.000
_cell.angle_alpha   90.00
_cell.angle_beta   90.00
_cell.angle_gamma   90.00
#
_symmetry.space_group_name_H-M   'P 1'
#
loop_
_entity.id
_entity.type
_entity.pdbx_description
1 polymer ?
#
loop_
_entity_poly.entity_id
_entity_poly.type
_entity_poly.pdbx_seq_one_letter_code
_entity_poly.pdbx_strand_id
1 'polypeptide(L)'
;MAYKTWQDKLEDACREWNIAAPVFQIVSDRRGGRTAWSSTVTVYGSVHSARFWYDGKNLNNAKEDAAEVALQWLAQSSSSSSTASSPATSRSGW
;
A
#
# COMPACT_ATOMS: atom_id res chain seq x y z
N MET A 1 -4.56 -20.80 16.21
CA MET A 1 -4.88 -20.00 15.01
C MET A 1 -3.78 -18.96 14.86
N ALA A 2 -2.93 -19.08 13.85
CA ALA A 2 -1.97 -18.02 13.55
C ALA A 2 -2.74 -16.79 13.06
N TYR A 3 -2.41 -15.60 13.56
CA TYR A 3 -2.96 -14.37 13.00
C TYR A 3 -2.30 -14.10 11.66
N LYS A 4 -3.10 -13.72 10.67
CA LYS A 4 -2.62 -13.46 9.31
C LYS A 4 -2.06 -12.03 9.24
N THR A 5 -0.81 -11.90 8.81
CA THR A 5 -0.13 -10.60 8.68
C THR A 5 -0.71 -9.81 7.51
N TRP A 6 -0.39 -8.52 7.40
CA TRP A 6 -0.78 -7.73 6.23
C TRP A 6 -0.10 -8.21 4.96
N GLN A 7 1.17 -8.64 5.06
CA GLN A 7 1.88 -9.28 3.94
C GLN A 7 1.12 -10.53 3.45
N ASP A 8 0.73 -11.44 4.35
CA ASP A 8 0.00 -12.66 3.98
C ASP A 8 -1.38 -12.33 3.36
N LYS A 9 -2.08 -11.33 3.89
CA LYS A 9 -3.39 -10.90 3.35
C LYS A 9 -3.23 -10.34 1.94
N LEU A 10 -2.18 -9.54 1.70
CA LEU A 10 -1.91 -8.98 0.38
C LEU A 10 -1.52 -10.07 -0.62
N GLU A 11 -0.70 -11.04 -0.23
CA GLU A 11 -0.32 -12.17 -1.08
C GLU A 11 -1.55 -12.98 -1.51
N ASP A 12 -2.43 -13.32 -0.56
CA ASP A 12 -3.65 -14.06 -0.88
C ASP A 12 -4.59 -13.26 -1.80
N ALA A 13 -4.73 -11.95 -1.59
CA ALA A 13 -5.50 -11.09 -2.49
C ALA A 13 -4.90 -11.04 -3.91
N CYS A 14 -3.57 -10.97 -4.04
CA CYS A 14 -2.91 -11.03 -5.33
C CYS A 14 -3.16 -12.37 -6.01
N ARG A 15 -3.09 -13.48 -5.26
CA ARG A 15 -3.37 -14.82 -5.79
C ARG A 15 -4.82 -14.97 -6.24
N GLU A 16 -5.77 -14.48 -5.46
CA GLU A 16 -7.20 -14.52 -5.79
C GLU A 16 -7.53 -13.75 -7.08
N TRP A 17 -6.83 -12.65 -7.34
CA TRP A 17 -7.05 -11.80 -8.52
C TRP A 17 -6.08 -12.08 -9.67
N ASN A 18 -5.31 -13.18 -9.59
CA ASN A 18 -4.33 -13.59 -10.58
C ASN A 18 -3.30 -12.48 -10.91
N ILE A 19 -2.91 -11.72 -9.89
CA ILE A 19 -1.86 -10.71 -9.92
C ILE A 19 -0.55 -11.38 -9.51
N ALA A 20 0.57 -10.92 -10.07
CA ALA A 20 1.89 -11.36 -9.62
C ALA A 20 2.08 -11.12 -8.12
N ALA A 21 2.85 -11.99 -7.46
CA ALA A 21 3.12 -11.88 -6.03
C ALA A 21 3.72 -10.49 -5.69
N PRO A 22 3.35 -9.90 -4.53
CA PRO A 22 3.81 -8.56 -4.15
C PRO A 22 5.33 -8.53 -3.95
N VAL A 23 6.00 -7.55 -4.54
CA VAL A 23 7.46 -7.39 -4.43
C VAL A 23 7.79 -6.24 -3.49
N PHE A 24 8.43 -6.54 -2.37
CA PHE A 24 8.81 -5.55 -1.36
C PHE A 24 10.24 -5.05 -1.57
N GLN A 25 10.45 -3.75 -1.38
CA GLN A 25 11.79 -3.15 -1.33
C GLN A 25 11.93 -2.30 -0.07
N ILE A 26 13.06 -2.46 0.61
CA ILE A 26 13.38 -1.65 1.77
C ILE A 26 14.07 -0.36 1.32
N VAL A 27 13.60 0.77 1.84
CA VAL A 27 14.15 2.11 1.60
C VAL A 27 14.84 2.59 2.86
N SER A 28 16.00 3.21 2.73
CA SER A 28 16.74 3.78 3.86
C SER A 28 17.09 5.24 3.62
N ASP A 29 17.06 6.04 4.68
CA ASP A 29 17.33 7.47 4.66
C ASP A 29 18.25 7.83 5.84
N ARG A 30 19.40 8.45 5.55
CA ARG A 30 20.40 8.77 6.57
C ARG A 30 20.10 10.15 7.18
N ARG A 31 19.64 10.16 8.44
CA ARG A 31 19.28 11.36 9.19
C ARG A 31 20.32 11.68 10.26
N GLY A 32 21.53 12.01 9.81
CA GLY A 32 22.68 12.28 10.67
C GLY A 32 23.22 11.00 11.32
N GLY A 33 23.11 10.89 12.65
CA GLY A 33 23.60 9.71 13.40
C GLY A 33 22.70 8.48 13.31
N ARG A 34 21.44 8.64 12.89
CA ARG A 34 20.45 7.57 12.78
C ARG A 34 20.07 7.31 11.32
N THR A 35 19.65 6.09 11.01
CA THR A 35 19.07 5.73 9.71
C THR A 35 17.59 5.46 9.90
N ALA A 36 16.75 6.19 9.17
CA ALA A 36 15.33 5.93 9.05
C ALA A 36 15.11 4.88 7.96
N TRP A 37 14.17 3.96 8.18
CA TRP A 37 13.85 2.88 7.26
C TRP A 37 12.38 2.89 6.88
N SER A 38 12.08 2.54 5.65
CA SER A 38 10.71 2.40 5.14
C SER A 38 10.65 1.21 4.18
N SER A 39 9.47 0.91 3.65
CA SER A 39 9.30 -0.12 2.63
C SER A 39 8.39 0.39 1.53
N THR A 40 8.64 -0.07 0.31
CA THR A 40 7.68 -0.02 -0.79
C THR A 40 7.25 -1.44 -1.14
N VAL A 41 6.07 -1.56 -1.76
CA VAL A 41 5.58 -2.80 -2.34
C VAL A 41 5.04 -2.52 -3.74
N THR A 42 5.37 -3.40 -4.69
CA THR A 42 4.86 -3.33 -6.06
C THR A 42 3.77 -4.36 -6.24
N VAL A 43 2.59 -3.91 -6.68
CA VAL A 43 1.39 -4.73 -6.91
C VAL A 43 0.71 -4.25 -8.18
N TYR A 44 0.44 -5.16 -9.12
CA TYR A 44 -0.24 -4.84 -10.39
C TYR A 44 0.39 -3.66 -11.16
N GLY A 45 1.73 -3.54 -11.14
CA GLY A 45 2.47 -2.44 -11.78
C GLY A 45 2.42 -1.10 -11.03
N SER A 46 1.67 -1.00 -9.94
CA SER A 46 1.63 0.16 -9.05
C SER A 46 2.57 -0.03 -7.86
N VAL A 47 3.22 1.06 -7.43
CA VAL A 47 4.11 1.06 -6.26
C VAL A 47 3.44 1.79 -5.10
N HIS A 48 3.41 1.16 -3.94
CA HIS A 48 2.85 1.71 -2.71
C HIS A 48 3.93 1.78 -1.63
N SER A 49 4.11 2.95 -1.03
CA SER A 49 5.05 3.14 0.08
C SER A 49 4.35 3.00 1.43
N ALA A 50 5.09 2.52 2.42
CA ALA A 50 4.73 2.70 3.82
C ALA A 50 4.52 4.20 4.11
N ARG A 51 3.58 4.49 4.98
CA ARG A 51 3.19 5.83 5.44
C ARG A 51 4.23 6.42 6.38
N PHE A 52 4.94 5.57 7.11
CA PHE A 52 5.88 6.00 8.14
C PHE A 52 7.32 5.54 7.89
N TRP A 53 8.22 6.18 8.64
CA TRP A 53 9.61 5.78 8.78
C TRP A 53 9.81 5.08 10.12
N TYR A 54 10.62 4.04 10.11
CA TYR A 54 10.85 3.11 11.20
C TYR A 54 12.34 3.03 11.53
N ASP A 55 12.66 2.56 12.74
CA ASP A 55 14.02 2.16 13.08
C ASP A 55 14.40 0.85 12.35
N GLY A 56 15.70 0.59 12.17
CA GLY A 56 16.18 -0.62 11.48
C GLY A 56 15.79 -1.95 12.15
N LYS A 57 15.40 -1.93 13.43
CA LYS A 57 14.83 -3.09 14.12
C LYS A 57 13.37 -3.39 13.75
N ASN A 58 12.70 -2.44 13.10
CA ASN A 58 11.27 -2.45 12.80
C ASN A 58 10.99 -2.54 11.28
N LEU A 59 11.91 -3.13 10.49
CA LEU A 59 11.71 -3.30 9.04
C LEU A 59 10.46 -4.11 8.70
N ASN A 60 10.09 -5.08 9.54
CA ASN A 60 8.87 -5.83 9.33
C ASN A 60 7.64 -4.92 9.42
N ASN A 61 7.59 -4.00 10.37
CA ASN A 61 6.49 -3.05 10.49
C ASN A 61 6.39 -2.13 9.26
N ALA A 62 7.51 -1.78 8.64
CA ALA A 62 7.51 -1.04 7.38
C ALA A 62 6.90 -1.84 6.23
N LYS A 63 7.19 -3.15 6.15
CA LYS A 63 6.57 -4.04 5.15
C LYS A 63 5.07 -4.23 5.41
N GLU A 64 4.69 -4.44 6.66
CA GLU A 64 3.29 -4.55 7.07
C GLU A 64 2.49 -3.30 6.68
N ASP A 65 3.05 -2.12 6.91
CA ASP A 65 2.42 -0.83 6.58
C ASP A 65 2.27 -0.63 5.06
N ALA A 66 3.32 -0.93 4.28
CA ALA A 66 3.24 -0.90 2.83
C ALA A 66 2.21 -1.91 2.28
N ALA A 67 2.13 -3.09 2.89
CA ALA A 67 1.19 -4.13 2.52
C ALA A 67 -0.27 -3.72 2.79
N GLU A 68 -0.53 -3.10 3.95
CA GLU A 68 -1.86 -2.58 4.30
C GLU A 68 -2.30 -1.52 3.28
N VAL A 69 -1.42 -0.59 2.91
CA VAL A 69 -1.71 0.47 1.91
C VAL A 69 -2.06 -0.14 0.55
N ALA A 70 -1.27 -1.10 0.08
CA ALA A 70 -1.52 -1.76 -1.21
C ALA A 70 -2.83 -2.57 -1.20
N LEU A 71 -3.12 -3.27 -0.10
CA LEU A 71 -4.36 -4.05 0.04
C LEU A 71 -5.59 -3.14 0.04
N GLN A 72 -5.53 -2.00 0.74
CA GLN A 72 -6.62 -1.03 0.76
C GLN A 72 -6.86 -0.41 -0.63
N TRP A 73 -5.80 -0.20 -1.41
CA TRP A 73 -5.90 0.26 -2.80
C TRP A 73 -6.52 -0.80 -3.72
N LEU A 74 -6.12 -2.07 -3.59
CA LEU A 74 -6.73 -3.19 -4.30
C LEU A 74 -8.24 -3.27 -3.98
N ALA A 75 -8.61 -3.27 -2.70
CA ALA A 75 -10.01 -3.37 -2.26
C ALA A 75 -10.89 -2.19 -2.73
N GLN A 76 -10.34 -0.98 -2.82
CA GLN A 76 -11.06 0.17 -3.41
C GLN A 76 -11.25 0.00 -4.91
N SER A 77 -10.25 -0.55 -5.61
CA SER A 77 -10.33 -0.80 -7.06
C SER A 77 -11.41 -1.83 -7.39
N SER A 78 -11.58 -2.88 -6.56
CA SER A 78 -12.68 -3.83 -6.71
C SER A 78 -14.07 -3.25 -6.40
N SER A 79 -14.14 -2.20 -5.58
CA SER A 79 -15.40 -1.55 -5.20
C SER A 79 -15.84 -0.46 -6.19
N SER A 80 -14.99 -0.11 -7.15
CA SER A 80 -15.22 1.01 -8.09
C SER A 80 -16.05 0.64 -9.32
N SER A 81 -16.61 -0.57 -9.39
CA SER A 81 -17.59 -1.00 -10.39
C SER A 81 -19.02 -0.60 -10.00
N SER A 82 -19.24 0.70 -9.71
CA SER A 82 -20.57 1.28 -9.51
C SER A 82 -20.56 2.76 -9.87
N THR A 83 -20.98 3.05 -11.12
CA THR A 83 -21.50 4.34 -11.61
C THR A 83 -20.67 5.60 -11.34
N ALA A 84 -19.87 5.99 -12.35
CA ALA A 84 -19.52 7.38 -12.56
C ALA A 84 -20.79 8.18 -12.90
N SER A 85 -21.41 8.78 -11.88
CA SER A 85 -22.40 9.84 -12.05
C SER A 85 -21.68 11.17 -11.89
N SER A 86 -21.36 11.81 -13.01
CA SER A 86 -20.99 13.23 -13.03
C SER A 86 -22.16 14.06 -12.47
N PRO A 87 -21.92 15.02 -11.57
CA PRO A 87 -22.71 16.23 -11.56
C PRO A 87 -21.89 17.35 -12.20
N ALA A 88 -22.26 17.69 -13.43
CA ALA A 88 -22.05 19.05 -13.92
C ALA A 88 -22.80 20.00 -12.97
N THR A 89 -22.11 20.94 -12.34
CA THR A 89 -22.76 22.16 -11.85
C THR A 89 -21.81 23.34 -12.04
N SER A 90 -22.02 23.99 -13.18
CA SER A 90 -21.79 25.41 -13.41
C SER A 90 -22.54 26.27 -12.38
N ARG A 91 -21.90 27.36 -11.92
CA ARG A 91 -22.45 28.67 -11.44
C ARG A 91 -21.50 29.28 -10.38
N SER A 92 -20.72 30.32 -10.66
CA SER A 92 -21.03 31.76 -10.85
C SER A 92 -20.61 32.55 -9.59
N GLY A 93 -20.04 33.75 -9.81
CA GLY A 93 -19.33 34.55 -8.82
C GLY A 93 -20.13 35.03 -7.61
N TRP A 94 -19.42 35.65 -6.66
CA TRP A 94 -19.37 37.11 -6.45
C TRP A 94 -17.97 37.49 -5.94
#